data_AF-A0A4Y7JVE6-F1
#
_entry.id   AF-A0A4Y7JVE6-F1
#
_cell.length_a   1.000
_cell.length_b   1.000
_cell.length_c   1.000
_cell.angle_alpha   90.00
_cell.angle_beta   90.00
_cell.angle_gamma   90.00
#
_symmetry.space_group_name_H-M   'P 1'
#
loop_
_entity.id
_entity.type
_entity.pdbx_description
1 polymer ?
#
loop_
_entity_poly.entity_id
_entity_poly.type
_entity_poly.pdbx_seq_one_letter_code
_entity_poly.pdbx_strand_id
1 'polypeptide(L)'
;MLELSRIASHLLWLGPFMADIGAQTPFFYIFRERELIYDLFEAATGMRMMHNYFRIGGVAADLPHGWIDKCLDFCDYFLTRVAEYQKLITRNPIFLERVEGVGVVGGEEAINWGLSGPMLRASGIQWDLRKVDHYECYDKFYWEVQWQKEGDSLARYLV
;
A
#
# COMPACT_ATOMS: atom_id res chain seq x y z
N MET A 1 4.86 -7.29 -10.23
CA MET A 1 3.41 -7.52 -10.12
C MET A 1 2.92 -7.45 -8.67
N LEU A 2 3.39 -8.29 -7.74
CA LEU A 2 2.88 -8.31 -6.35
C LEU A 2 3.00 -6.97 -5.60
N GLU A 3 4.16 -6.32 -5.66
CA GLU A 3 4.35 -5.01 -5.02
C GLU A 3 3.58 -3.88 -5.71
N LEU A 4 3.36 -3.97 -7.03
CA LEU A 4 2.46 -3.04 -7.73
C LEU A 4 1.01 -3.23 -7.26
N SER A 5 0.57 -4.48 -7.05
CA SER A 5 -0.74 -4.77 -6.47
C SER A 5 -0.85 -4.25 -5.03
N ARG A 6 0.24 -4.31 -4.25
CA ARG A 6 0.30 -3.70 -2.91
C ARG A 6 0.11 -2.19 -2.97
N ILE A 7 0.85 -1.50 -3.84
CA ILE A 7 0.71 -0.05 -4.04
C ILE A 7 -0.72 0.29 -4.45
N ALA A 8 -1.29 -0.42 -5.43
CA ALA A 8 -2.67 -0.21 -5.87
C ALA A 8 -3.71 -0.43 -4.75
N SER A 9 -3.45 -1.38 -3.83
CA SER A 9 -4.31 -1.63 -2.67
C SER A 9 -4.21 -0.52 -1.63
N HIS A 10 -3.00 -0.03 -1.32
CA HIS A 10 -2.84 1.09 -0.38
C HIS A 10 -3.42 2.39 -0.92
N LEU A 11 -3.29 2.64 -2.22
CA LEU A 11 -3.96 3.74 -2.91
C LEU A 11 -5.48 3.63 -2.78
N LEU A 12 -6.05 2.44 -3.05
CA LEU A 12 -7.48 2.21 -2.90
C LEU A 12 -7.96 2.34 -1.45
N TRP A 13 -7.11 2.06 -0.46
CA TRP A 13 -7.46 2.30 0.94
C TRP A 13 -7.43 3.79 1.28
N LEU A 14 -6.38 4.50 0.88
CA LEU A 14 -6.18 5.91 1.19
C LEU A 14 -7.25 6.82 0.56
N GLY A 15 -7.64 6.54 -0.69
CA GLY A 15 -8.61 7.38 -1.42
C GLY A 15 -9.95 7.53 -0.69
N PRO A 16 -10.74 6.45 -0.55
CA PRO A 16 -12.01 6.44 0.17
C PRO A 16 -11.85 6.91 1.62
N PHE A 17 -10.78 6.51 2.32
CA PHE A 17 -10.52 6.98 3.68
C PHE A 17 -10.44 8.52 3.76
N MET A 18 -9.78 9.16 2.79
CA MET A 18 -9.76 10.63 2.68
C MET A 18 -11.13 11.21 2.32
N ALA A 19 -11.87 10.55 1.43
CA ALA A 19 -13.22 10.98 1.03
C ALA A 19 -14.21 10.93 2.21
N ASP A 20 -14.13 9.91 3.05
CA ASP A 20 -14.96 9.73 4.25
C ASP A 20 -14.63 10.77 5.33
N ILE A 21 -13.35 11.17 5.41
CA ILE A 21 -12.90 12.31 6.21
C ILE A 21 -13.32 13.65 5.56
N GLY A 22 -13.85 13.65 4.34
CA GLY A 22 -14.35 14.85 3.65
C GLY A 22 -13.33 15.56 2.76
N ALA A 23 -12.16 14.97 2.55
CA ALA A 23 -11.18 15.43 1.57
C ALA A 23 -11.40 14.70 0.23
N GLN A 24 -12.20 15.30 -0.66
CA GLN A 24 -12.55 14.70 -1.95
C GLN A 24 -11.47 14.88 -3.03
N THR A 25 -10.65 15.92 -2.98
CA THR A 25 -9.65 16.19 -4.02
C THR A 25 -8.55 15.11 -4.11
N PRO A 26 -7.96 14.64 -2.98
CA PRO A 26 -6.97 13.57 -3.02
C PRO A 26 -7.50 12.26 -3.61
N PHE A 27 -8.81 11.99 -3.47
CA PHE A 27 -9.46 10.82 -4.05
C PHE A 27 -9.25 10.77 -5.57
N PHE A 28 -9.54 11.85 -6.28
CA PHE A 28 -9.37 11.89 -7.74
C PHE A 28 -7.92 11.76 -8.18
N TYR A 29 -6.99 12.31 -7.39
CA TYR A 29 -5.57 12.14 -7.68
C TYR A 29 -5.23 10.67 -7.60
N ILE A 30 -5.42 10.03 -6.45
CA ILE A 30 -5.10 8.61 -6.21
C ILE A 30 -5.63 7.65 -7.30
N PHE A 31 -6.84 7.90 -7.82
CA PHE A 31 -7.39 7.09 -8.92
C PHE A 31 -6.63 7.27 -10.24
N ARG A 32 -6.07 8.45 -10.51
CA ARG A 32 -5.17 8.70 -11.65
C ARG A 32 -3.89 7.87 -11.54
N GLU A 33 -3.21 7.83 -10.40
CA GLU A 33 -1.99 7.00 -10.28
C GLU A 33 -2.34 5.50 -10.32
N ARG A 34 -3.49 5.12 -9.78
CA ARG A 34 -3.98 3.75 -9.86
C ARG A 34 -4.28 3.31 -11.30
N GLU A 35 -4.72 4.23 -12.16
CA GLU A 35 -4.91 3.97 -13.59
C GLU A 35 -3.60 3.61 -14.29
N LEU A 36 -2.50 4.30 -13.96
CA LEU A 36 -1.17 3.98 -14.52
C LEU A 36 -0.73 2.56 -14.17
N ILE A 37 -1.06 2.07 -12.96
CA ILE A 37 -0.80 0.69 -12.56
C ILE A 37 -1.66 -0.28 -13.38
N TYR A 38 -2.90 0.10 -13.69
CA TYR A 38 -3.80 -0.70 -14.53
C TYR A 38 -3.34 -0.80 -15.97
N ASP A 39 -2.78 0.26 -16.52
CA ASP A 39 -2.15 0.21 -17.84
C ASP A 39 -0.98 -0.79 -17.86
N LEU A 40 -0.19 -0.87 -16.77
CA LEU A 40 0.87 -1.87 -16.62
C LEU A 40 0.33 -3.30 -16.52
N PHE A 41 -0.78 -3.51 -15.81
CA PHE A 41 -1.42 -4.83 -15.71
C PHE A 41 -2.08 -5.28 -17.01
N GLU A 42 -2.71 -4.34 -17.73
CA GLU A 42 -3.29 -4.58 -19.04
C GLU A 42 -2.20 -4.91 -20.05
N ALA A 43 -1.08 -4.18 -20.05
CA ALA A 43 0.05 -4.50 -20.92
C ALA A 43 0.60 -5.92 -20.67
N ALA A 44 0.71 -6.35 -19.40
CA ALA A 44 1.25 -7.66 -19.07
C ALA A 44 0.27 -8.83 -19.31
N THR A 45 -1.04 -8.61 -19.13
CA THR A 45 -2.00 -9.72 -19.00
C THR A 45 -3.22 -9.60 -19.92
N GLY A 46 -3.42 -8.44 -20.55
CA GLY A 46 -4.61 -8.09 -21.33
C GLY A 46 -5.84 -7.76 -20.49
N MET A 47 -5.74 -7.80 -19.15
CA MET A 47 -6.84 -7.55 -18.23
C MET A 47 -6.43 -6.56 -17.14
N ARG A 48 -7.35 -5.67 -16.77
CA ARG A 48 -7.06 -4.56 -15.84
C ARG A 48 -7.17 -4.92 -14.36
N MET A 49 -8.14 -5.76 -13.98
CA MET A 49 -8.34 -6.19 -12.58
C MET A 49 -8.13 -7.69 -12.41
N MET A 50 -8.91 -8.52 -13.11
CA MET A 50 -8.90 -9.98 -12.94
C MET A 50 -7.86 -10.63 -13.85
N HIS A 51 -6.57 -10.39 -13.58
CA HIS A 51 -5.49 -10.71 -14.50
C HIS A 51 -5.11 -12.21 -14.60
N ASN A 52 -5.60 -13.09 -13.70
CA ASN A 52 -5.32 -14.55 -13.67
C ASN A 52 -3.87 -14.93 -14.07
N TYR A 53 -2.91 -14.12 -13.62
CA TYR A 53 -1.53 -14.15 -14.07
C TYR A 53 -0.71 -15.19 -13.30
N PHE A 54 -0.92 -15.26 -11.99
CA PHE A 54 -0.34 -16.30 -11.14
C PHE A 54 -1.15 -17.58 -11.31
N ARG A 55 -0.46 -18.66 -11.68
CA ARG A 55 -1.04 -19.99 -11.82
C ARG A 55 -0.23 -20.98 -11.00
N ILE A 56 -0.84 -22.11 -10.65
CA ILE A 56 -0.10 -23.20 -10.02
C ILE A 56 1.02 -23.64 -10.98
N GLY A 57 2.27 -23.50 -10.55
CA GLY A 57 3.45 -23.72 -11.39
C GLY A 57 4.18 -22.45 -11.87
N GLY A 58 3.68 -21.25 -11.53
CA GLY A 58 4.40 -19.99 -11.75
C GLY A 58 3.53 -18.89 -12.38
N VAL A 59 4.00 -18.33 -13.49
CA VAL A 59 3.34 -17.23 -14.21
C VAL A 59 2.74 -17.72 -15.53
N ALA A 60 1.65 -17.11 -15.96
CA ALA A 60 0.93 -17.50 -17.18
C ALA A 60 1.67 -17.13 -18.47
N ALA A 61 2.36 -15.99 -18.48
CA ALA A 61 3.06 -15.46 -19.64
C ALA A 61 4.25 -14.60 -19.20
N ASP A 62 5.25 -14.46 -20.07
CA ASP A 62 6.36 -13.52 -19.85
C ASP A 62 5.92 -12.06 -20.07
N LEU A 63 6.71 -11.13 -19.56
CA LEU A 63 6.45 -9.69 -19.69
C LEU A 63 6.72 -9.22 -21.13
N PRO A 64 5.89 -8.30 -21.67
CA PRO A 64 6.13 -7.77 -23.01
C PRO A 64 7.36 -6.86 -23.05
N HIS A 65 7.93 -6.71 -24.24
CA HIS A 65 9.11 -5.86 -24.43
C HIS A 65 8.82 -4.39 -24.04
N GLY A 66 9.75 -3.76 -23.33
CA GLY A 66 9.62 -2.38 -22.82
C GLY A 66 8.71 -2.21 -21.61
N TRP A 67 8.18 -3.29 -21.01
CA TRP A 67 7.37 -3.20 -19.79
C TRP A 67 8.17 -2.72 -18.59
N ILE A 68 9.41 -3.18 -18.46
CA ILE A 68 10.29 -2.82 -17.33
C ILE A 68 10.58 -1.32 -17.34
N ASP A 69 10.88 -0.76 -18.51
CA ASP A 69 11.16 0.67 -18.65
C ASP A 69 9.95 1.51 -18.23
N LYS A 70 8.75 1.14 -18.69
CA LYS A 70 7.49 1.79 -18.27
C LYS A 70 7.25 1.67 -16.76
N CYS A 71 7.60 0.53 -16.17
CA CYS A 71 7.48 0.33 -14.72
C CYS A 71 8.45 1.24 -13.95
N LEU A 72 9.66 1.46 -14.46
CA LEU A 72 10.63 2.38 -13.87
C LEU A 72 10.16 3.83 -13.97
N ASP A 73 9.66 4.23 -15.15
CA ASP A 73 9.08 5.56 -15.35
C ASP A 73 7.91 5.83 -14.38
N PHE A 74 7.06 4.81 -14.16
CA PHE A 74 5.99 4.88 -13.17
C PHE A 74 6.52 5.06 -11.75
N CYS A 75 7.56 4.33 -11.35
CA CYS A 75 8.17 4.45 -10.03
C CYS A 75 8.70 5.87 -9.78
N ASP A 76 9.42 6.46 -10.75
CA ASP A 76 9.97 7.81 -10.65
C ASP A 76 8.85 8.88 -10.55
N TYR A 77 7.80 8.71 -11.35
CA TYR A 77 6.62 9.56 -11.29
C TYR A 77 5.90 9.44 -9.93
N PHE A 78 5.69 8.21 -9.45
CA PHE A 78 4.93 7.93 -8.25
C PHE A 78 5.61 8.48 -6.99
N LEU A 79 6.94 8.37 -6.88
CA LEU A 79 7.70 8.92 -5.75
C LEU A 79 7.46 10.42 -5.55
N THR A 80 7.42 11.17 -6.64
CA THR A 80 7.16 12.62 -6.59
C THR A 80 5.74 12.92 -6.09
N ARG A 81 4.76 12.10 -6.50
CA ARG A 81 3.36 12.24 -6.05
C ARG A 81 3.15 11.86 -4.60
N VAL A 82 3.84 10.83 -4.11
CA VAL A 82 3.79 10.46 -2.68
C VAL A 82 4.26 11.61 -1.80
N ALA A 83 5.34 12.30 -2.18
CA ALA A 83 5.81 13.48 -1.43
C ALA A 83 4.79 14.63 -1.43
N GLU A 84 4.07 14.82 -2.55
CA GLU A 84 2.98 15.79 -2.65
C GLU A 84 1.81 15.42 -1.71
N TYR A 85 1.41 14.15 -1.67
CA TYR A 85 0.35 13.69 -0.75
C TYR A 85 0.73 13.82 0.71
N GLN A 86 1.97 13.47 1.08
CA GLN A 86 2.44 13.66 2.46
C GLN A 86 2.39 15.13 2.87
N LYS A 87 2.76 16.05 1.95
CA LYS A 87 2.69 17.48 2.23
C LYS A 87 1.25 17.97 2.40
N LEU A 88 0.31 17.44 1.63
CA LEU A 88 -1.11 17.83 1.68
C LEU A 88 -1.87 17.22 2.87
N ILE A 89 -1.59 15.96 3.20
CA ILE A 89 -2.37 15.18 4.17
C ILE A 89 -1.68 15.18 5.53
N THR A 90 -0.42 14.75 5.60
CA THR A 90 0.26 14.48 6.87
C THR A 90 0.48 15.73 7.73
N ARG A 91 0.59 16.92 7.09
CA ARG A 91 0.76 18.19 7.81
C ARG A 91 -0.54 18.95 8.06
N ASN A 92 -1.68 18.40 7.67
CA ASN A 92 -2.95 19.08 7.81
C ASN A 92 -3.48 18.93 9.25
N PRO A 93 -3.67 20.03 10.02
CA PRO A 93 -4.17 19.95 11.39
C PRO A 93 -5.56 19.31 11.48
N ILE A 94 -6.43 19.53 10.48
CA ILE A 94 -7.79 18.96 10.44
C ILE A 94 -7.76 17.44 10.27
N PHE A 95 -6.72 16.93 9.61
CA PHE A 95 -6.53 15.49 9.45
C PHE A 95 -6.01 14.88 10.75
N LEU A 96 -4.98 15.49 11.36
CA LEU A 96 -4.40 15.03 12.62
C LEU A 96 -5.46 14.99 13.73
N GLU A 97 -6.22 16.06 13.92
CA GLU A 97 -7.28 16.14 14.95
C GLU A 97 -8.35 15.04 14.83
N ARG A 98 -8.59 14.53 13.61
CA ARG A 98 -9.62 13.50 13.36
C ARG A 98 -9.14 12.07 13.48
N VAL A 99 -7.83 11.86 13.49
CA VAL A 99 -7.23 10.54 13.35
C VAL A 99 -6.33 10.21 14.55
N GLU A 100 -5.72 11.23 15.16
CA GLU A 100 -4.91 11.10 16.37
C GLU A 100 -5.76 10.64 17.55
N GLY A 101 -5.32 9.59 18.24
CA GLY A 101 -6.00 9.03 19.41
C GLY A 101 -7.33 8.29 19.11
N VAL A 102 -7.69 8.10 17.84
CA VAL A 102 -8.91 7.39 17.45
C VAL A 102 -8.62 5.91 17.22
N GLY A 103 -9.43 5.05 17.85
CA GLY A 103 -9.43 3.62 17.61
C GLY A 103 -8.15 2.92 18.09
N VAL A 104 -7.59 3.37 19.21
CA VAL A 104 -6.38 2.79 19.83
C VAL A 104 -6.59 1.31 20.13
N VAL A 105 -5.65 0.48 19.68
CA VAL A 105 -5.62 -0.96 19.96
C VAL A 105 -4.27 -1.34 20.55
N GLY A 106 -4.29 -1.97 21.73
CA GLY A 106 -3.08 -2.47 22.37
C GLY A 106 -2.48 -3.68 21.66
N GLY A 107 -1.17 -3.92 21.84
CA GLY A 107 -0.49 -5.05 21.21
C GLY A 107 -1.05 -6.42 21.64
N GLU A 108 -1.34 -6.61 22.93
CA GLU A 108 -1.94 -7.85 23.43
C GLU A 108 -3.36 -8.06 22.90
N GLU A 109 -4.16 -7.00 22.81
CA GLU A 109 -5.51 -7.05 22.24
C GLU A 109 -5.47 -7.41 20.76
N ALA A 110 -4.52 -6.84 20.00
CA ALA A 110 -4.35 -7.14 18.60
C ALA A 110 -4.03 -8.63 18.36
N ILE A 111 -3.20 -9.24 19.22
CA ILE A 111 -2.91 -10.67 19.16
C ILE A 111 -4.13 -11.50 19.53
N ASN A 112 -4.81 -11.15 20.63
CA ASN A 112 -5.97 -11.89 21.12
C ASN A 112 -7.15 -11.86 20.13
N TRP A 113 -7.32 -10.77 19.38
CA TRP A 113 -8.34 -10.65 18.34
C TRP A 113 -7.90 -11.20 16.98
N GLY A 114 -6.65 -11.65 16.84
CA GLY A 114 -6.12 -12.17 15.58
C GLY A 114 -5.99 -11.10 14.50
N LEU A 115 -5.75 -9.84 14.87
CA LEU A 115 -5.48 -8.77 13.91
C LEU A 115 -4.14 -9.00 13.19
N SER A 116 -4.06 -8.60 11.93
CA SER A 116 -2.87 -8.83 11.10
C SER A 116 -2.52 -7.60 10.24
N GLY A 117 -1.32 -7.61 9.66
CA GLY A 117 -0.88 -6.57 8.73
C GLY A 117 -0.68 -5.20 9.38
N PRO A 118 -1.15 -4.09 8.78
CA PRO A 118 -0.97 -2.73 9.32
C PRO A 118 -1.55 -2.55 10.73
N MET A 119 -2.65 -3.24 11.06
CA MET A 119 -3.29 -3.14 12.38
C MET A 119 -2.35 -3.59 13.50
N LEU A 120 -1.67 -4.73 13.30
CA LEU A 120 -0.76 -5.30 14.28
C LEU A 120 0.59 -4.54 14.32
N ARG A 121 1.07 -4.08 13.15
CA ARG A 121 2.29 -3.26 13.03
C ARG A 121 2.15 -1.87 13.64
N ALA A 122 0.94 -1.30 13.63
CA ALA A 122 0.66 -0.01 14.28
C ALA A 122 0.59 -0.12 15.82
N SER A 123 0.35 -1.32 16.36
CA SER A 123 0.24 -1.59 17.80
C SER A 123 1.58 -1.99 18.46
N GLY A 124 2.71 -1.73 17.80
CA GLY A 124 4.06 -1.96 18.35
C GLY A 124 4.67 -3.32 18.06
N ILE A 125 4.00 -4.19 17.30
CA ILE A 125 4.49 -5.55 17.02
C ILE A 125 5.11 -5.58 15.62
N GLN A 126 6.43 -5.78 15.56
CA GLN A 126 7.18 -5.89 14.31
C GLN A 126 7.00 -7.27 13.67
N TRP A 127 5.84 -7.49 13.06
CA TRP A 127 5.52 -8.75 12.41
C TRP A 127 5.05 -8.54 10.97
N ASP A 128 5.76 -9.16 10.03
CA ASP A 128 5.39 -9.22 8.62
C ASP A 128 5.78 -10.59 8.06
N LEU A 129 4.83 -11.31 7.46
CA LEU A 129 5.06 -12.65 6.93
C LEU A 129 6.17 -12.68 5.87
N ARG A 130 6.38 -11.59 5.12
CA ARG A 130 7.44 -11.52 4.11
C ARG A 130 8.84 -11.60 4.68
N LYS A 131 9.02 -11.15 5.93
CA LYS A 131 10.30 -11.24 6.65
C LYS A 131 10.42 -12.48 7.51
N VAL A 132 9.31 -13.10 7.92
CA VAL A 132 9.32 -14.26 8.81
C VAL A 132 9.38 -15.55 8.00
N ASP A 133 8.47 -15.70 7.04
CA ASP A 133 8.34 -16.93 6.22
C ASP A 133 9.12 -16.86 4.91
N HIS A 134 9.72 -15.70 4.60
CA HIS A 134 10.75 -15.61 3.57
C HIS A 134 10.30 -16.15 2.19
N TYR A 135 9.03 -15.89 1.83
CA TYR A 135 8.44 -16.51 0.65
C TYR A 135 8.94 -15.88 -0.67
N GLU A 136 8.87 -16.66 -1.76
CA GLU A 136 9.30 -16.26 -3.11
C GLU A 136 10.75 -15.75 -3.18
N CYS A 137 10.93 -14.43 -3.29
CA CYS A 137 12.23 -13.79 -3.44
C CYS A 137 12.41 -12.60 -2.49
N TYR A 138 11.57 -12.47 -1.46
CA TYR A 138 11.62 -11.36 -0.51
C TYR A 138 12.94 -11.28 0.28
N ASP A 139 13.67 -12.40 0.39
CA ASP A 139 14.97 -12.49 1.07
C ASP A 139 16.11 -11.81 0.34
N LYS A 140 15.98 -11.70 -0.98
CA LYS A 140 17.02 -11.11 -1.83
C LYS A 140 16.97 -9.58 -1.83
N PHE A 141 15.93 -8.99 -1.24
CA PHE A 141 15.72 -7.56 -1.20
C PHE A 141 16.02 -6.99 0.18
N TYR A 142 16.69 -5.85 0.22
CA TYR A 142 16.89 -5.08 1.44
C TYR A 142 15.72 -4.11 1.63
N TRP A 143 14.91 -4.34 2.67
CA TRP A 143 13.81 -3.47 3.04
C TRP A 143 13.53 -3.55 4.55
N GLU A 144 12.85 -2.53 5.08
CA GLU A 144 12.50 -2.43 6.50
C GLU A 144 10.98 -2.43 6.70
N VAL A 145 10.53 -3.12 7.75
CA VAL A 145 9.12 -3.17 8.12
C VAL A 145 8.79 -1.88 8.85
N GLN A 146 7.89 -1.08 8.29
CA GLN A 146 7.34 0.08 8.99
C GLN A 146 6.40 -0.38 10.11
N TRP A 147 6.60 0.16 11.31
CA TRP A 147 5.83 -0.12 12.51
C TRP A 147 5.72 1.16 13.34
N GLN A 148 4.70 1.22 14.18
CA GLN A 148 4.45 2.33 15.10
C GLN A 148 4.01 1.77 16.45
N LYS A 149 4.09 2.58 17.51
CA LYS A 149 3.78 2.15 18.89
C LYS A 149 2.41 2.61 19.39
N GLU A 150 1.88 3.70 18.84
CA GLU A 150 0.71 4.39 19.40
C GLU A 150 -0.59 3.60 19.24
N GLY A 151 -0.68 2.68 18.26
CA GLY A 151 -1.85 1.82 18.05
C GLY A 151 -3.11 2.56 17.56
N ASP A 152 -3.00 3.87 17.32
CA ASP A 152 -4.07 4.73 16.86
C ASP A 152 -4.22 4.71 15.34
N SER A 153 -5.24 5.41 14.84
CA SER A 153 -5.51 5.47 13.40
C SER A 153 -4.41 6.22 12.64
N LEU A 154 -3.66 7.11 13.31
CA LEU A 154 -2.54 7.83 12.72
C LEU A 154 -1.34 6.91 12.52
N ALA A 155 -1.01 6.11 13.53
CA ALA A 155 -0.02 5.05 13.45
C ALA A 155 -0.32 4.08 12.30
N ARG A 156 -1.60 3.73 12.08
CA ARG A 156 -2.00 2.89 10.93
C ARG A 156 -1.84 3.57 9.58
N TYR A 157 -2.00 4.89 9.53
CA TYR A 157 -1.79 5.66 8.30
C TYR A 157 -0.30 5.78 7.94
N LEU A 158 0.58 5.81 8.94
CA LEU A 158 2.04 5.88 8.74
C LEU A 158 2.68 4.53 8.35
N VAL A 159 1.99 3.41 8.56
CA VAL A 159 2.47 2.01 8.41
C VAL A 159 2.05 1.36 7.09
#